data_AF-A0ABD6J3C9-F1
#
_entry.id   AF-A0ABD6J3C9-F1
#
_cell.length_a   1.000
_cell.length_b   1.000
_cell.length_c   1.000
_cell.angle_alpha   90.00
_cell.angle_beta   90.00
_cell.angle_gamma   90.00
#
_symmetry.space_group_name_H-M   'P 1'
#
loop_
_entity.id
_entity.type
_entity.pdbx_description
1 polymer ?
#
loop_
_entity_poly.entity_id
_entity_poly.type
_entity_poly.pdbx_seq_one_letter_code
_entity_poly.pdbx_strand_id
1 'polypeptide(L)'
;MSRPVHQAVPHWYMTPNPGNDCELNIRASASPSGKKVGHLSSCSQGAWCWSQKSDCGATVKGASYTCRYADGSGGLRSSEWARVADKNGKLAYVARWCGFAQQL
;
A
#
# COMPACT_ATOMS: atom_id res chain seq x y z
N MET A 1 10.30 7.96 -39.80
CA MET A 1 10.33 6.81 -38.88
C MET A 1 10.08 7.34 -37.47
N SER A 2 8.85 7.25 -36.98
CA SER A 2 8.48 7.75 -35.65
C SER A 2 8.99 6.77 -34.61
N ARG A 3 9.89 7.22 -33.72
CA ARG A 3 10.35 6.43 -32.57
C ARG A 3 9.12 6.11 -31.71
N PRO A 4 8.92 4.86 -31.25
CA PRO A 4 7.87 4.58 -30.29
C PRO A 4 8.18 5.40 -29.04
N VAL A 5 7.33 6.38 -28.75
CA VAL A 5 7.35 7.08 -27.47
C VAL A 5 6.93 6.01 -26.46
N HIS A 6 7.88 5.48 -25.70
CA HIS A 6 7.55 4.76 -24.47
C HIS A 6 6.80 5.75 -23.58
N GLN A 7 5.47 5.77 -23.69
CA GLN A 7 4.64 6.43 -22.72
C GLN A 7 4.94 5.73 -21.39
N ALA A 8 5.53 6.47 -20.45
CA ALA A 8 5.68 5.98 -19.09
C ALA A 8 4.28 5.61 -18.61
N VAL A 9 4.01 4.31 -18.42
CA VAL A 9 2.75 3.85 -17.86
C VAL A 9 2.68 4.44 -16.46
N PRO A 10 1.68 5.25 -16.13
CA PRO A 10 1.67 5.90 -14.84
C PRO A 10 1.58 4.84 -13.73
N HIS A 11 2.60 4.82 -12.88
CA HIS A 11 2.72 3.83 -11.82
C HIS A 11 1.89 4.25 -10.60
N TRP A 12 1.13 3.30 -10.07
CA TRP A 12 0.38 3.48 -8.84
C TRP A 12 1.19 3.00 -7.64
N TYR A 13 1.12 3.76 -6.56
CA TYR A 13 1.77 3.49 -5.29
C TYR A 13 0.73 3.49 -4.17
N MET A 14 0.89 2.60 -3.19
CA MET A 14 0.20 2.73 -1.92
C MET A 14 0.97 3.68 -1.02
N THR A 15 0.37 4.82 -0.70
CA THR A 15 0.90 5.79 0.26
C THR A 15 0.17 5.70 1.60
N PRO A 16 0.83 6.04 2.72
CA PRO A 16 0.19 6.14 4.02
C PRO A 16 -0.92 7.20 4.07
N ASN A 17 -1.81 7.10 5.05
CA ASN A 17 -2.89 8.07 5.25
C ASN A 17 -2.41 9.24 6.13
N PRO A 18 -2.59 10.52 5.76
CA PRO A 18 -2.26 11.63 6.67
C PRO A 18 -2.99 11.54 8.02
N GLY A 19 -4.19 10.96 8.04
CA GLY A 19 -4.96 10.70 9.26
C GLY A 19 -4.36 9.61 10.16
N ASN A 20 -3.30 8.91 9.75
CA ASN A 20 -2.58 7.91 10.54
C ASN A 20 -1.09 8.22 10.71
N ASP A 21 -0.75 9.51 10.82
CA ASP A 21 0.62 10.04 10.94
C ASP A 21 1.54 9.68 9.76
N CYS A 22 0.95 9.40 8.60
CA CYS A 22 1.68 8.94 7.43
C CYS A 22 2.47 7.63 7.68
N GLU A 23 1.96 6.74 8.53
CA GLU A 23 2.64 5.49 8.91
C GLU A 23 1.93 4.26 8.30
N LEU A 24 2.67 3.41 7.57
CA LEU A 24 2.12 2.17 7.02
C LEU A 24 3.15 1.05 7.01
N ASN A 25 2.80 -0.10 7.61
CA ASN A 25 3.66 -1.27 7.60
C ASN A 25 3.42 -2.12 6.34
N ILE A 26 4.50 -2.51 5.67
CA ILE A 26 4.48 -3.48 4.57
C ILE A 26 4.86 -4.85 5.13
N ARG A 27 4.04 -5.86 4.85
CA ARG A 27 4.14 -7.19 5.47
C ARG A 27 4.26 -8.28 4.42
N ALA A 28 4.99 -9.34 4.76
CA ALA A 28 5.18 -10.50 3.88
C ALA A 28 3.88 -11.30 3.66
N SER A 29 2.86 -11.12 4.51
CA SER A 29 1.57 -11.77 4.40
C SER A 29 0.44 -10.81 4.75
N ALA A 30 -0.78 -11.14 4.30
CA ALA A 30 -2.02 -10.41 4.58
C ALA A 30 -2.48 -10.61 6.05
N SER A 31 -1.62 -10.23 7.01
CA SER A 31 -1.90 -10.34 8.44
C SER A 31 -1.09 -9.34 9.26
N PRO A 32 -1.64 -8.75 10.35
CA PRO A 32 -0.88 -7.91 11.27
C PRO A 32 0.24 -8.65 12.00
N SER A 33 0.16 -9.98 12.12
CA SER A 33 1.22 -10.82 12.68
C SER A 33 2.27 -11.23 11.64
N GLY A 34 2.03 -10.96 10.36
CA GLY A 34 2.99 -11.22 9.28
C GLY A 34 4.28 -10.41 9.47
N LYS A 35 5.42 -11.01 9.11
CA LYS A 35 6.73 -10.36 9.18
C LYS A 35 6.69 -9.00 8.48
N LYS A 36 7.12 -7.94 9.18
CA LYS A 36 7.35 -6.63 8.57
C LYS A 36 8.53 -6.73 7.61
N VAL A 37 8.31 -6.37 6.35
CA VAL A 37 9.33 -6.38 5.28
C VAL A 37 9.62 -4.97 4.77
N GLY A 38 8.85 -3.99 5.20
CA GLY A 38 9.07 -2.58 4.94
C GLY A 38 8.16 -1.72 5.79
N HIS A 39 8.39 -0.42 5.72
CA HIS A 39 7.67 0.57 6.47
C HIS A 39 7.71 1.89 5.71
N LEU A 40 6.56 2.54 5.60
CA LEU A 40 6.38 3.86 5.00
C LEU A 40 6.09 4.83 6.14
N SER A 41 6.85 5.91 6.20
CA SER A 41 6.77 6.94 7.26
C SER A 41 6.62 8.35 6.65
N SER A 42 6.10 8.43 5.42
CA SER A 42 5.87 9.68 4.70
C SER A 42 4.72 9.52 3.72
N CYS A 43 3.82 10.49 3.67
CA CYS A 43 2.75 10.54 2.69
C CYS A 43 3.23 10.89 1.27
N SER A 44 4.49 11.32 1.10
CA SER A 44 5.10 11.58 -0.21
C SER A 44 5.83 10.36 -0.79
N GLN A 45 5.86 9.25 -0.07
CA GLN A 45 6.49 8.01 -0.50
C GLN A 45 5.47 6.87 -0.47
N GLY A 46 5.58 5.94 -1.41
CA GLY A 46 4.65 4.82 -1.48
C GLY A 46 5.31 3.52 -1.92
N ALA A 47 4.66 2.42 -1.56
CA ALA A 47 5.03 1.09 -2.04
C ALA A 47 4.40 0.83 -3.39
N TRP A 48 5.17 0.35 -4.36
CA TRP A 48 4.67 0.08 -5.71
C TRP A 48 3.51 -0.92 -5.68
N CYS A 49 2.38 -0.56 -6.29
CA CYS A 49 1.25 -1.46 -6.45
C CYS A 49 1.59 -2.64 -7.37
N TRP A 50 1.31 -3.87 -6.93
CA TRP A 50 1.65 -5.08 -7.72
C TRP A 50 0.82 -5.20 -9.02
N SER A 51 -0.42 -4.72 -9.02
CA SER A 51 -1.32 -4.72 -10.18
C SER A 51 -1.58 -3.29 -10.62
N GLN A 52 -1.13 -2.91 -11.82
CA GLN A 52 -1.08 -1.52 -12.31
C GLN A 52 -2.20 -1.20 -13.32
N LYS A 53 -3.41 -0.88 -12.85
CA LYS A 53 -4.48 -0.41 -13.76
C LYS A 53 -4.95 0.99 -13.39
N SER A 54 -5.70 1.11 -12.30
CA SER A 54 -6.27 2.37 -11.81
C SER A 54 -6.05 2.59 -10.32
N ASP A 55 -5.58 1.55 -9.62
CA ASP A 55 -5.23 1.55 -8.21
C ASP A 55 -4.31 0.33 -7.94
N CYS A 56 -4.17 -0.13 -6.69
CA CYS A 56 -3.41 -1.34 -6.36
C CYS A 56 -4.06 -2.67 -6.78
N GLY A 57 -5.11 -2.63 -7.58
CA GLY A 57 -5.86 -3.80 -8.04
C GLY A 57 -6.69 -4.45 -6.95
N ALA A 58 -7.17 -5.67 -7.24
CA ALA A 58 -8.03 -6.40 -6.32
C ALA A 58 -7.35 -6.71 -4.99
N THR A 59 -8.00 -6.35 -3.90
CA THR A 59 -7.60 -6.70 -2.54
C THR A 59 -7.70 -8.21 -2.32
N VAL A 60 -7.03 -8.69 -1.27
CA VAL A 60 -7.20 -10.05 -0.76
C VAL A 60 -7.78 -10.01 0.64
N LYS A 61 -8.57 -11.01 1.02
CA LYS A 61 -9.02 -11.18 2.41
C LYS A 61 -7.91 -11.86 3.22
N GLY A 62 -7.62 -11.30 4.38
CA GLY A 62 -6.60 -11.79 5.31
C GLY A 62 -7.04 -11.63 6.76
N ALA A 63 -6.08 -11.64 7.70
CA ALA A 63 -6.40 -11.39 9.10
C ALA A 63 -6.83 -9.93 9.32
N SER A 64 -7.77 -9.73 10.23
CA SER A 64 -8.34 -8.41 10.50
C SER A 64 -7.32 -7.46 11.10
N TYR A 65 -7.41 -6.19 10.70
CA TYR A 65 -6.63 -5.09 11.25
C TYR A 65 -7.55 -3.91 11.59
N THR A 66 -7.02 -3.00 12.39
CA THR A 66 -7.64 -1.70 12.69
C THR A 66 -6.66 -0.62 12.25
N CYS A 67 -7.11 0.29 11.38
CA CYS A 67 -6.34 1.51 11.11
C CYS A 67 -6.45 2.40 12.34
N ARG A 68 -5.32 2.76 12.93
CA ARG A 68 -5.31 3.78 13.99
C ARG A 68 -5.30 5.15 13.33
N TYR A 69 -5.99 6.10 13.95
CA TYR A 69 -5.82 7.50 13.61
C TYR A 69 -4.64 8.09 14.39
N ALA A 70 -4.16 9.25 13.95
CA ALA A 70 -3.05 9.99 14.55
C ALA A 70 -3.29 10.34 16.03
N ASP A 71 -4.56 10.57 16.40
CA ASP A 71 -4.97 10.84 17.79
C ASP A 71 -4.97 9.58 18.69
N GLY A 72 -4.54 8.42 18.17
CA GLY A 72 -4.48 7.16 18.90
C GLY A 72 -5.84 6.45 19.04
N SER A 73 -6.93 7.03 18.53
CA SER A 73 -8.24 6.40 18.56
C SER A 73 -8.32 5.23 17.58
N GLY A 74 -9.14 4.24 17.94
CA GLY A 74 -9.39 3.07 17.10
C GLY A 74 -10.21 3.47 15.86
N GLY A 75 -9.62 3.38 14.68
CA GLY A 75 -10.28 3.72 13.42
C GLY A 75 -10.93 2.53 12.71
N LEU A 76 -11.00 2.61 11.38
CA LEU A 76 -11.68 1.62 10.54
C LEU A 76 -11.09 0.22 10.73
N ARG A 77 -11.96 -0.74 11.06
CA ARG A 77 -11.63 -2.18 11.10
C ARG A 77 -11.95 -2.81 9.76
N SER A 78 -11.01 -3.58 9.21
CA SER A 78 -11.18 -4.31 7.96
C SER A 78 -10.32 -5.57 7.93
N SER A 79 -10.49 -6.39 6.89
CA SER A 79 -9.70 -7.59 6.60
C SER A 79 -9.15 -7.57 5.18
N GLU A 80 -9.18 -6.42 4.52
CA GLU A 80 -8.79 -6.25 3.11
C GLU A 80 -7.35 -5.75 2.98
N TRP A 81 -6.53 -6.52 2.28
CA TRP A 81 -5.12 -6.23 2.10
C TRP A 81 -4.85 -5.90 0.63
N ALA A 82 -4.14 -4.80 0.39
CA ALA A 82 -3.65 -4.46 -0.94
C ALA A 82 -2.35 -5.21 -1.22
N ARG A 83 -2.15 -5.60 -2.49
CA ARG A 83 -0.93 -6.23 -2.97
C ARG A 83 0.06 -5.17 -3.46
N VAL A 84 1.25 -5.16 -2.89
CA VAL A 84 2.34 -4.24 -3.23
C VAL A 84 3.63 -5.01 -3.46
N ALA A 85 4.64 -4.36 -4.02
CA ALA A 85 6.01 -4.86 -4.04
C ALA A 85 6.78 -4.34 -2.81
N ASP A 86 7.58 -5.20 -2.18
CA ASP A 86 8.59 -4.76 -1.22
C ASP A 86 9.79 -4.11 -1.93
N LYS A 87 10.77 -3.62 -1.15
CA LYS A 87 12.00 -3.01 -1.68
C LYS A 87 12.84 -3.91 -2.59
N ASN A 88 12.60 -5.23 -2.58
CA ASN A 88 13.30 -6.22 -3.39
C ASN A 88 12.43 -6.68 -4.59
N GLY A 89 11.29 -6.04 -4.84
CA GLY A 89 10.38 -6.44 -5.91
C GLY A 89 9.58 -7.72 -5.62
N LYS A 90 9.49 -8.15 -4.36
CA LYS A 90 8.71 -9.34 -3.97
C LYS A 90 7.29 -8.94 -3.57
N LEU A 91 6.34 -9.83 -3.83
CA LEU A 91 4.95 -9.64 -3.40
C LEU A 91 4.87 -9.46 -1.88
N ALA A 92 4.21 -8.39 -1.47
CA ALA A 92 3.94 -8.03 -0.09
C ALA A 92 2.55 -7.41 0.03
N TYR A 93 2.17 -7.08 1.27
CA TYR A 93 0.83 -6.68 1.62
C TYR A 93 0.81 -5.51 2.58
N VAL A 94 -0.17 -4.65 2.40
CA VAL A 94 -0.45 -3.50 3.26
C VAL A 94 -1.94 -3.46 3.56
N ALA A 95 -2.31 -2.94 4.72
CA ALA A 95 -3.70 -2.75 5.11
C ALA A 95 -4.36 -1.73 4.15
N ARG A 96 -5.30 -2.18 3.30
CA ARG A 96 -5.81 -1.39 2.15
C ARG A 96 -6.35 -0.03 2.56
N TRP A 97 -7.00 0.00 3.72
CA TRP A 97 -7.76 1.15 4.21
C TRP A 97 -6.94 2.09 5.12
N CYS A 98 -5.68 1.74 5.42
CA CYS A 98 -4.79 2.60 6.20
C CYS A 98 -3.87 3.43 5.28
N GLY A 99 -4.20 3.51 3.99
CA GLY A 99 -3.45 4.21 2.97
C GLY A 99 -4.29 4.44 1.72
N PHE A 100 -3.70 5.10 0.73
CA PHE A 100 -4.36 5.44 -0.54
C PHE A 100 -3.51 4.98 -1.72
N ALA A 101 -4.18 4.59 -2.81
CA ALA A 101 -3.50 4.42 -4.08
C ALA A 101 -3.33 5.81 -4.72
N GLN A 102 -2.11 6.19 -5.06
CA GLN A 102 -1.78 7.47 -5.68
C GLN A 102 -0.77 7.26 -6.83
N GLN A 103 -0.85 8.13 -7.83
CA GLN A 103 0.23 8.29 -8.81
C GLN A 103 1.22 9.29 -8.23
N LEU A 104 2.49 8.91 -8.18
CA LEU A 104 3.60 9.74 -7.69
C LEU A 104 4.54 10.07 -8.85
#